data_AF-Q2NVI6-F1
#
_entry.id   AF-Q2NVI6-F1
#
_cell.length_a   1.000
_cell.length_b   1.000
_cell.length_c   1.000
_cell.angle_alpha   90.00
_cell.angle_beta   90.00
_cell.angle_gamma   90.00
#
_symmetry.space_group_name_H-M   'P 1'
#
loop_
_entity.id
_entity.type
_entity.pdbx_description
1 polymer ?
#
loop_
_entity_poly.entity_id
_entity_poly.type
_entity_poly.pdbx_seq_one_letter_code
_entity_poly.pdbx_strand_id
1 'polypeptide(L)'
;MSYNVSELLMSSLEQMGISDVAQGSLDDHSTITLKLTDDNPDINIITQNDETWIWSVLGEFNQNALTFNSANLLPFMINSHSDNFIFGQPSLVEVEGNLEFRAQVKSENLESVTAFTDMLDAFFTQLMDYQAAMA
;
A
#
# COMPACT_ATOMS: atom_id res chain seq x y z
N MET A 1 17.07 -10.61 9.64
CA MET A 1 17.91 -9.82 8.73
C MET A 1 17.23 -8.47 8.60
N SER A 2 17.96 -7.36 8.68
CA SER A 2 17.39 -6.04 8.38
C SER A 2 17.40 -5.89 6.87
N TYR A 3 16.25 -5.97 6.22
CA TYR A 3 16.14 -5.66 4.79
C TYR A 3 16.17 -4.14 4.64
N ASN A 4 17.02 -3.61 3.76
CA ASN A 4 17.03 -2.18 3.46
C ASN A 4 15.87 -1.89 2.50
N VAL A 5 14.73 -1.51 3.06
CA VAL A 5 13.50 -1.28 2.28
C VAL A 5 13.66 -0.08 1.37
N SER A 6 14.44 0.91 1.77
CA SER A 6 14.78 2.05 0.91
C SER A 6 15.53 1.62 -0.35
N GLU A 7 16.53 0.74 -0.23
CA GLU A 7 17.28 0.21 -1.39
C GLU A 7 16.41 -0.67 -2.29
N LEU A 8 15.58 -1.54 -1.71
CA LEU A 8 14.63 -2.37 -2.46
C LEU A 8 13.65 -1.51 -3.25
N LEU A 9 13.11 -0.47 -2.61
CA LEU A 9 12.17 0.43 -3.24
C LEU A 9 12.81 1.19 -4.39
N MET A 10 13.96 1.82 -4.18
CA MET A 10 14.66 2.55 -5.25
C MET A 10 14.99 1.64 -6.43
N SER A 11 15.50 0.43 -6.17
CA SER A 11 15.79 -0.55 -7.21
C SER A 11 14.52 -1.00 -7.97
N SER A 12 13.40 -1.14 -7.25
CA SER A 12 12.11 -1.50 -7.85
C SER A 12 11.57 -0.38 -8.73
N LEU A 13 11.64 0.88 -8.27
CA LEU A 13 11.23 2.04 -9.05
C LEU A 13 12.09 2.24 -10.30
N GLU A 14 13.40 1.99 -10.20
CA GLU A 14 14.29 1.96 -11.36
C GLU A 14 13.89 0.85 -12.35
N GLN A 15 13.58 -0.36 -11.86
CA GLN A 15 13.10 -1.47 -12.67
C GLN A 15 11.76 -1.15 -13.37
N MET A 16 10.89 -0.40 -12.70
CA MET A 16 9.60 0.07 -13.24
C MET A 16 9.74 1.30 -14.15
N GLY A 17 10.91 1.94 -14.21
CA GLY A 17 11.15 3.15 -15.00
C GLY A 17 10.51 4.42 -14.44
N ILE A 18 10.25 4.48 -13.13
CA ILE A 18 9.55 5.59 -12.44
C ILE A 18 10.33 6.11 -11.22
N SER A 19 11.65 6.14 -11.28
CA SER A 19 12.52 6.56 -10.15
C SER A 19 12.20 7.94 -9.55
N ASP A 20 11.57 8.82 -10.31
CA ASP A 20 11.32 10.23 -9.92
C ASP A 20 10.11 10.42 -9.00
N VAL A 21 9.36 9.36 -8.69
CA VAL A 21 8.11 9.42 -7.90
C VAL A 21 8.32 9.32 -6.38
N ALA A 22 9.48 8.88 -5.92
CA ALA A 22 9.77 8.74 -4.50
C ALA A 22 10.12 10.10 -3.88
N GLN A 23 9.49 10.42 -2.74
CA GLN A 23 9.80 11.59 -1.91
C GLN A 23 9.94 11.19 -0.44
N GLY A 24 10.77 11.92 0.30
CA GLY A 24 10.99 11.72 1.74
C GLY A 24 12.42 11.32 2.09
N SER A 25 12.66 11.05 3.38
CA SER A 25 13.94 10.52 3.86
C SER A 25 13.97 9.02 3.59
N LEU A 26 14.98 8.54 2.87
CA LEU A 26 15.24 7.12 2.60
C LEU A 26 16.00 6.46 3.76
N ASP A 27 15.62 6.79 4.99
CA ASP A 27 16.10 6.11 6.18
C ASP A 27 15.07 5.07 6.63
N ASP A 28 15.53 3.90 7.07
CA ASP A 28 14.67 2.74 7.41
C ASP A 28 13.73 2.99 8.62
N HIS A 29 13.73 4.19 9.19
CA HIS A 29 12.88 4.59 10.32
C HIS A 29 11.88 5.69 9.97
N SER A 30 12.00 6.27 8.79
CA SER A 30 11.09 7.28 8.25
C SER A 30 10.11 6.64 7.30
N THR A 31 8.94 7.23 7.21
CA THR A 31 7.99 6.91 6.15
C THR A 31 8.57 7.34 4.81
N ILE A 32 8.64 6.41 3.86
CA ILE A 32 8.91 6.70 2.46
C ILE A 32 7.56 6.89 1.75
N THR A 33 7.40 7.97 0.99
CA THR A 33 6.16 8.27 0.28
C THR A 33 6.39 8.28 -1.22
N LEU A 34 5.64 7.47 -1.95
CA LEU A 34 5.56 7.47 -3.41
C LEU A 34 4.44 8.41 -3.83
N LYS A 35 4.82 9.52 -4.45
CA LYS A 35 3.90 10.49 -5.06
C LYS A 35 3.48 9.97 -6.41
N LEU A 36 2.25 9.48 -6.50
CA LEU A 36 1.65 9.10 -7.77
C LEU A 36 1.17 10.34 -8.52
N THR A 37 0.60 10.15 -9.72
CA THR A 37 -0.09 11.23 -10.45
C THR A 37 -1.21 11.83 -9.60
N ASP A 38 -1.53 13.12 -9.80
CA ASP A 38 -2.45 13.91 -8.97
C ASP A 38 -3.82 13.25 -8.64
N ASP A 39 -4.29 12.32 -9.49
CA ASP A 39 -5.58 11.62 -9.31
C ASP A 39 -5.51 10.37 -8.41
N ASN A 40 -4.30 9.91 -8.02
CA ASN A 40 -4.09 8.68 -7.26
C ASN A 40 -3.55 8.95 -5.86
N PRO A 41 -3.99 8.20 -4.83
CA PRO A 41 -3.51 8.40 -3.47
C PRO A 41 -2.05 7.95 -3.36
N ASP A 42 -1.27 8.71 -2.60
CA ASP A 42 0.13 8.38 -2.33
C ASP A 42 0.25 7.00 -1.67
N ILE A 43 1.35 6.30 -1.96
CA ILE A 43 1.71 5.04 -1.28
C ILE A 43 2.80 5.33 -0.26
N ASN A 44 2.56 4.94 0.98
CA ASN A 44 3.47 5.14 2.09
C ASN A 44 4.00 3.79 2.55
N ILE A 45 5.30 3.74 2.86
CA ILE A 45 5.98 2.53 3.33
C ILE A 45 6.82 2.89 4.54
N ILE A 46 6.73 2.10 5.61
CA ILE A 46 7.57 2.25 6.80
C ILE A 46 7.99 0.87 7.31
N THR A 47 9.21 0.79 7.83
CA THR A 47 9.68 -0.37 8.57
C THR A 47 9.87 0.00 10.03
N GLN A 48 9.18 -0.70 10.93
CA GLN A 48 9.32 -0.49 12.37
C GLN A 48 9.24 -1.83 13.09
N ASN A 49 10.15 -2.07 14.04
CA ASN A 49 10.18 -3.31 14.84
C ASN A 49 10.21 -4.60 13.97
N ASP A 50 10.99 -4.60 12.88
CA ASP A 50 11.07 -5.68 11.89
C ASP A 50 9.79 -5.95 11.10
N GLU A 51 8.80 -5.05 11.16
CA GLU A 51 7.58 -5.11 10.38
C GLU A 51 7.55 -4.01 9.32
N THR A 52 7.35 -4.40 8.06
CA THR A 52 7.13 -3.45 6.97
C THR A 52 5.64 -3.28 6.73
N TRP A 53 5.19 -2.03 6.79
CA TRP A 53 3.82 -1.61 6.54
C TRP A 53 3.75 -0.79 5.27
N ILE A 54 2.68 -1.00 4.50
CA ILE A 54 2.35 -0.24 3.30
C ILE A 54 0.93 0.30 3.42
N TRP A 55 0.70 1.56 3.09
CA TRP A 55 -0.64 2.15 3.12
C TRP A 55 -0.84 3.35 2.21
N SER A 56 -2.09 3.61 1.87
CA SER A 56 -2.53 4.81 1.16
C SER A 56 -3.71 5.45 1.89
N VAL A 57 -3.73 6.79 1.91
CA VAL A 57 -4.85 7.55 2.46
C VAL A 57 -5.87 7.75 1.33
N LEU A 58 -7.08 7.20 1.51
CA LEU A 58 -8.15 7.25 0.50
C LEU A 58 -8.97 8.53 0.59
N GLY A 59 -8.86 9.26 1.71
CA GLY A 59 -9.57 10.50 1.99
C GLY A 59 -10.13 10.53 3.42
N GLU A 60 -10.94 11.54 3.71
CA GLU A 60 -11.64 11.66 4.99
C GLU A 60 -12.60 10.47 5.19
N PHE A 61 -12.59 9.92 6.40
CA PHE A 61 -13.49 8.84 6.76
C PHE A 61 -14.95 9.34 6.76
N ASN A 62 -15.77 8.74 5.90
CA ASN A 62 -17.18 9.06 5.79
C ASN A 62 -18.05 7.80 5.92
N GLN A 63 -18.62 7.61 7.11
CA GLN A 63 -19.50 6.48 7.42
C GLN A 63 -20.69 6.36 6.45
N ASN A 64 -21.25 7.47 5.99
CA ASN A 64 -22.41 7.45 5.09
C ASN A 64 -22.01 6.94 3.70
N ALA A 65 -20.86 7.37 3.18
CA ALA A 65 -20.33 6.88 1.92
C ALA A 65 -20.03 5.37 1.97
N LEU A 66 -19.38 4.91 3.03
CA LEU A 66 -19.12 3.48 3.23
C LEU A 66 -20.41 2.66 3.34
N THR A 67 -21.42 3.18 4.04
CA THR A 67 -22.72 2.52 4.15
C THR A 67 -23.39 2.39 2.78
N PHE A 68 -23.35 3.46 1.98
CA PHE A 68 -23.92 3.48 0.63
C PHE A 68 -23.23 2.49 -0.31
N ASN A 69 -21.90 2.40 -0.25
CA ASN A 69 -21.09 1.55 -1.12
C ASN A 69 -20.89 0.11 -0.59
N SER A 70 -21.36 -0.18 0.63
CA SER A 70 -21.12 -1.47 1.31
C SER A 70 -21.55 -2.70 0.51
N ALA A 71 -22.62 -2.58 -0.29
CA ALA A 71 -23.13 -3.66 -1.11
C ALA A 71 -22.15 -4.09 -2.22
N ASN A 72 -21.33 -3.17 -2.73
CA ASN A 72 -20.29 -3.45 -3.72
C ASN A 72 -18.95 -3.78 -3.04
N LEU A 73 -18.62 -3.01 -1.99
CA LEU A 73 -17.35 -3.10 -1.30
C LEU A 73 -17.20 -4.42 -0.54
N LEU A 74 -18.21 -4.87 0.20
CA LEU A 74 -18.08 -6.06 1.05
C LEU A 74 -17.84 -7.35 0.26
N PRO A 75 -18.59 -7.65 -0.83
CA PRO A 75 -18.26 -8.80 -1.68
C PRO A 75 -16.85 -8.71 -2.26
N PHE A 76 -16.42 -7.53 -2.67
CA PHE A 76 -15.06 -7.33 -3.18
C PHE A 76 -14.01 -7.67 -2.10
N MET A 77 -14.11 -7.09 -0.90
CA MET A 77 -13.24 -7.41 0.24
C MET A 77 -13.21 -8.89 0.63
N ILE A 78 -14.31 -9.62 0.43
CA ILE A 78 -14.37 -11.05 0.74
C ILE A 78 -13.61 -11.89 -0.29
N ASN A 79 -13.59 -11.45 -1.55
CA ASN A 79 -12.99 -12.20 -2.66
C ASN A 79 -11.58 -11.72 -3.04
N SER A 80 -11.17 -10.55 -2.53
CA SER A 80 -9.82 -10.02 -2.71
C SER A 80 -8.84 -10.79 -1.82
N HIS A 81 -7.91 -11.50 -2.46
CA HIS A 81 -6.85 -12.23 -1.79
C HIS A 81 -5.51 -11.95 -2.47
N SER A 82 -4.47 -11.87 -1.65
CA SER A 82 -3.11 -11.55 -2.03
C SER A 82 -2.16 -12.29 -1.12
N ASP A 83 -1.30 -13.12 -1.71
CA ASP A 83 -0.28 -13.85 -0.96
C ASP A 83 0.83 -12.93 -0.44
N ASN A 84 0.83 -11.64 -0.83
CA ASN A 84 1.88 -10.70 -0.47
C ASN A 84 1.78 -10.15 0.97
N PHE A 85 0.61 -10.28 1.62
CA PHE A 85 0.32 -9.64 2.89
C PHE A 85 0.03 -10.67 4.00
N ILE A 86 0.41 -10.34 5.24
CA ILE A 86 0.32 -11.26 6.39
C ILE A 86 -1.10 -11.80 6.61
N PHE A 87 -2.12 -10.97 6.44
CA PHE A 87 -3.54 -11.37 6.59
C PHE A 87 -4.22 -11.73 5.26
N GLY A 88 -3.45 -11.90 4.18
CA GLY A 88 -3.96 -12.27 2.87
C GLY A 88 -4.64 -11.14 2.09
N GLN A 89 -4.81 -9.96 2.67
CA GLN A 89 -5.28 -8.75 1.98
C GLN A 89 -4.99 -7.49 2.80
N PRO A 90 -4.94 -6.32 2.17
CA PRO A 90 -5.00 -5.04 2.87
C PRO A 90 -6.36 -4.83 3.55
N SER A 91 -6.38 -4.01 4.59
CA SER A 91 -7.57 -3.65 5.36
C SER A 91 -7.90 -2.18 5.20
N LEU A 92 -9.19 -1.87 5.32
CA LEU A 92 -9.68 -0.50 5.47
C LEU A 92 -9.73 -0.15 6.96
N VAL A 93 -9.02 0.90 7.36
CA VAL A 93 -8.87 1.32 8.75
C VAL A 93 -9.12 2.81 8.88
N GLU A 94 -9.87 3.23 9.90
CA GLU A 94 -9.99 4.64 10.26
C GLU A 94 -8.79 5.04 11.14
N VAL A 95 -8.04 6.04 10.68
CA VAL A 95 -6.86 6.57 11.36
C VAL A 95 -6.93 8.09 11.32
N GLU A 96 -7.06 8.70 12.50
CA GLU A 96 -7.09 10.16 12.68
C GLU A 96 -8.12 10.86 11.77
N GLY A 97 -9.31 10.27 11.61
CA GLY A 97 -10.36 10.81 10.75
C GLY A 97 -10.19 10.56 9.26
N ASN A 98 -9.14 9.84 8.83
CA ASN A 98 -8.94 9.41 7.46
C ASN A 98 -9.22 7.92 7.29
N LEU A 99 -9.66 7.53 6.10
CA LEU A 99 -9.74 6.14 5.69
C LEU A 99 -8.42 5.73 5.05
N GLU A 100 -7.71 4.80 5.68
CA GLU A 100 -6.49 4.20 5.15
C GLU A 100 -6.77 2.83 4.53
N PHE A 101 -6.14 2.58 3.39
CA PHE A 101 -5.95 1.26 2.81
C PHE A 101 -4.57 0.75 3.20
N ARG A 102 -4.50 -0.24 4.11
CA ARG A 102 -3.25 -0.58 4.82
C ARG A 102 -3.01 -2.07 4.90
N ALA A 103 -1.76 -2.49 4.73
CA ALA A 103 -1.33 -3.87 4.88
C ALA A 103 0.03 -4.01 5.55
N GLN A 104 0.24 -5.17 6.19
CA GLN A 104 1.56 -5.62 6.61
C GLN A 104 2.13 -6.54 5.54
N VAL A 105 3.34 -6.24 5.08
CA VAL A 105 4.05 -6.96 4.02
C VAL A 105 4.67 -8.24 4.59
N LYS A 106 4.53 -9.37 3.89
CA LYS A 106 5.26 -10.60 4.26
C LYS A 106 6.76 -10.43 3.99
N SER A 107 7.59 -10.99 4.87
CA SER A 107 9.06 -10.93 4.75
C SER A 107 9.59 -11.50 3.44
N GLU A 108 8.90 -12.48 2.85
CA GLU A 108 9.22 -13.09 1.54
C GLU A 108 9.31 -12.03 0.42
N ASN A 109 8.47 -11.00 0.47
CA ASN A 109 8.48 -9.91 -0.50
C ASN A 109 9.65 -8.93 -0.30
N LEU A 110 10.36 -9.03 0.82
CA LEU A 110 11.53 -8.19 1.12
C LEU A 110 12.84 -8.89 0.72
N GLU A 111 12.80 -10.15 0.27
CA GLU A 111 14.00 -10.94 -0.03
C GLU A 111 14.66 -10.60 -1.37
N SER A 112 13.92 -9.97 -2.29
CA SER A 112 14.44 -9.57 -3.59
C SER A 112 13.70 -8.36 -4.16
N VAL A 113 14.38 -7.62 -5.03
CA VAL A 113 13.79 -6.49 -5.77
C VAL A 113 12.58 -6.93 -6.60
N THR A 114 12.65 -8.10 -7.23
CA THR A 114 11.53 -8.64 -8.03
C THR A 114 10.31 -8.93 -7.16
N ALA A 115 10.46 -9.65 -6.05
CA ALA A 115 9.34 -9.94 -5.15
C ALA A 115 8.75 -8.66 -4.55
N PHE A 116 9.60 -7.67 -4.23
CA PHE A 116 9.14 -6.37 -3.74
C PHE A 116 8.35 -5.60 -4.82
N THR A 117 8.84 -5.60 -6.06
CA THR A 117 8.18 -4.97 -7.21
C THR A 117 6.82 -5.60 -7.47
N ASP A 118 6.73 -6.93 -7.49
CA ASP A 118 5.47 -7.66 -7.67
C ASP A 118 4.46 -7.35 -6.54
N MET A 119 4.96 -7.19 -5.30
CA MET A 119 4.13 -6.76 -4.17
C MET A 119 3.61 -5.33 -4.32
N LEU A 120 4.45 -4.38 -4.76
CA LEU A 120 4.03 -3.00 -5.01
C LEU A 120 2.95 -2.91 -6.09
N ASP A 121 3.14 -3.64 -7.19
CA ASP A 121 2.16 -3.70 -8.29
C ASP A 121 0.83 -4.31 -7.81
N ALA A 122 0.89 -5.40 -7.04
CA ALA A 122 -0.29 -6.02 -6.45
C ALA A 122 -1.01 -5.08 -5.46
N PHE A 123 -0.26 -4.32 -4.65
CA PHE A 123 -0.84 -3.33 -3.74
C PHE A 123 -1.54 -2.22 -4.51
N PHE A 124 -0.87 -1.66 -5.53
CA PHE A 124 -1.43 -0.59 -6.35
C PHE A 124 -2.68 -1.05 -7.12
N THR A 125 -2.65 -2.25 -7.70
CA THR A 125 -3.81 -2.82 -8.40
C THR A 125 -5.01 -2.95 -7.46
N GLN A 126 -4.82 -3.52 -6.27
CA GLN A 126 -5.89 -3.65 -5.28
C GLN A 126 -6.39 -2.27 -4.83
N LEU A 127 -5.50 -1.32 -4.58
CA LEU A 127 -5.85 0.05 -4.23
C LEU A 127 -6.79 0.70 -5.26
N MET A 128 -6.48 0.56 -6.56
CA MET A 128 -7.33 1.06 -7.64
C MET A 128 -8.70 0.37 -7.66
N ASP A 129 -8.73 -0.96 -7.49
CA ASP A 129 -9.99 -1.72 -7.44
C ASP A 129 -10.85 -1.32 -6.23
N TYR A 130 -10.23 -1.06 -5.07
CA TYR A 130 -10.92 -0.54 -3.88
C TYR A 130 -11.49 0.85 -4.14
N GLN A 131 -10.75 1.75 -4.78
CA GLN A 131 -11.26 3.07 -5.15
C GLN A 131 -12.45 2.96 -6.10
N ALA A 132 -12.39 2.06 -7.09
CA ALA A 132 -13.49 1.82 -8.01
C ALA A 132 -14.74 1.24 -7.31
N ALA A 133 -14.56 0.36 -6.32
CA ALA A 133 -15.67 -0.21 -5.55
C ALA A 133 -16.35 0.80 -4.59
N MET A 134 -15.68 1.93 -4.31
CA MET A 134 -16.18 3.01 -3.46
C MET A 134 -16.70 4.23 -4.23
N ALA A 135 -16.60 4.22 -5.57
CA ALA A 135 -17.12 5.26 -6.45
C ALA A 135 -18.61 5.04 -6.76
#